data_AF-A0AAV0PJ85-F1
#
_entry.id   AF-A0AAV0PJ85-F1
#
_cell.length_a   1.000
_cell.length_b   1.000
_cell.length_c   1.000
_cell.angle_alpha   90.00
_cell.angle_beta   90.00
_cell.angle_gamma   90.00
#
_symmetry.space_group_name_H-M   'P 1'
#
loop_
_entity.id
_entity.type
_entity.pdbx_description
1 polymer ?
#
loop_
_entity_poly.entity_id
_entity_poly.type
_entity_poly.pdbx_seq_one_letter_code
_entity_poly.pdbx_strand_id
1 'polypeptide(L)'
;QGLIPEGKLDTYNTPYYEAFSEDVRAEIEREGSFAVDRLEIIVIPWDGCNGGVTQYDRATTARNMGKAIRAVNEAMIRSHFGGGDVEFVDRLFQKFGRIMVDDSKEVEHVSIVVSVIKKQSTV
;
A
#
# COMPACT_ATOMS: atom_id res chain seq x y z
N GLN A 1 16.51 -12.12 12.63
CA GLN A 1 16.39 -11.02 13.62
C GLN A 1 17.78 -10.49 13.91
N GLY A 2 17.92 -9.29 14.49
CA GLY A 2 19.21 -8.71 14.86
C GLY A 2 20.01 -8.05 13.72
N LEU A 3 19.39 -7.80 12.56
CA LEU A 3 20.05 -7.13 11.43
C LEU A 3 19.98 -5.60 11.49
N ILE A 4 18.99 -5.07 12.19
CA ILE A 4 18.79 -3.63 12.36
C ILE A 4 18.65 -3.33 13.86
N PRO A 5 19.22 -2.23 14.36
CA PRO A 5 18.96 -1.76 15.71
C PRO A 5 17.48 -1.41 15.86
N GLU A 6 16.87 -1.77 16.99
CA GLU A 6 15.46 -1.50 17.28
C GLU A 6 15.13 -0.01 17.25
N GLY A 7 15.95 0.85 17.86
CA GLY A 7 15.74 2.31 17.78
C GLY A 7 15.80 2.90 16.37
N LYS A 8 16.41 2.18 15.40
CA LYS A 8 16.38 2.58 13.99
C LYS A 8 15.08 2.19 13.31
N LEU A 9 14.46 1.08 13.75
CA LEU A 9 13.12 0.69 13.33
C LEU A 9 12.08 1.66 13.89
N ASP A 10 12.19 2.06 15.16
CA ASP A 10 11.24 2.97 15.83
C ASP A 10 11.18 4.36 15.18
N THR A 11 12.24 4.75 14.46
CA THR A 11 12.33 6.03 13.75
C THR A 11 11.94 5.92 12.28
N TYR A 12 11.68 4.72 11.77
CA TYR A 12 11.26 4.51 10.38
C TYR A 12 9.76 4.74 10.23
N ASN A 13 9.41 5.92 9.73
CA ASN A 13 8.03 6.28 9.40
C ASN A 13 7.86 6.33 7.88
N THR A 14 6.84 5.66 7.38
CA THR A 14 6.54 5.65 5.94
C THR A 14 5.68 6.85 5.56
N PRO A 15 5.95 7.50 4.41
CA PRO A 15 5.26 8.73 4.02
C PRO A 15 3.92 8.46 3.32
N TYR A 16 3.10 7.58 3.88
CA TYR A 16 1.76 7.29 3.37
C TYR A 16 0.73 7.30 4.49
N TYR A 17 -0.49 7.72 4.14
CA TYR A 17 -1.66 7.76 5.01
C TYR A 17 -2.81 7.03 4.33
N GLU A 18 -3.41 6.07 5.03
CA GLU A 18 -4.64 5.40 4.59
C GLU A 18 -5.84 6.19 5.11
N ALA A 19 -6.39 7.06 4.27
CA ALA A 19 -7.51 7.92 4.63
C ALA A 19 -8.82 7.13 4.74
N PHE A 20 -9.67 7.53 5.69
CA PHE A 20 -11.07 7.13 5.68
C PHE A 20 -11.84 7.87 4.58
N SER A 21 -12.90 7.26 4.06
CA SER A 21 -13.78 7.90 3.08
C SER A 21 -14.35 9.24 3.58
N GLU A 22 -14.59 9.32 4.88
CA GLU A 22 -15.07 10.47 5.61
C GLU A 22 -14.02 11.59 5.62
N ASP A 23 -12.75 11.26 5.84
CA ASP A 23 -11.65 12.23 5.80
C ASP A 23 -11.53 12.84 4.39
N VAL A 24 -11.57 11.99 3.36
CA VAL A 24 -11.49 12.43 1.96
C VAL A 24 -12.65 13.35 1.61
N ARG A 25 -13.88 12.97 1.98
CA ARG A 25 -15.07 13.80 1.77
C ARG A 25 -14.95 15.14 2.49
N ALA A 26 -14.63 15.11 3.78
CA ALA A 26 -14.52 16.31 4.61
C ALA A 26 -13.48 17.27 4.04
N GLU A 27 -12.36 16.77 3.54
CA GLU A 27 -11.30 17.58 2.96
C GLU A 27 -11.72 18.23 1.62
N ILE A 28 -12.44 17.52 0.77
CA ILE A 28 -13.01 18.07 -0.48
C ILE A 28 -14.02 19.18 -0.16
N GLU A 29 -14.88 18.96 0.82
CA GLU A 29 -15.88 19.94 1.25
C GLU A 29 -15.23 21.18 1.88
N ARG A 30 -14.18 20.97 2.69
CA ARG A 30 -13.39 22.03 3.32
C ARG A 30 -12.61 22.87 2.31
N GLU A 31 -12.04 22.24 1.29
CA GLU A 31 -11.33 22.93 0.20
C GLU A 31 -12.31 23.77 -0.65
N GLY A 32 -13.46 23.20 -0.99
CA GLY A 32 -14.62 23.95 -1.48
C GLY A 32 -14.72 24.17 -2.99
N SER A 33 -13.67 23.93 -3.78
CA SER A 33 -13.70 24.09 -5.26
C SER A 33 -14.52 23.02 -5.96
N PHE A 34 -14.69 21.86 -5.32
CA PHE A 34 -15.35 20.70 -5.90
C PHE A 34 -16.60 20.30 -5.11
N ALA A 35 -17.56 19.73 -5.82
CA ALA A 35 -18.65 18.95 -5.24
C ALA A 35 -18.35 17.46 -5.45
N VAL A 36 -18.56 16.64 -4.43
CA VAL A 36 -18.46 15.18 -4.56
C VAL A 36 -19.67 14.68 -5.35
N ASP A 37 -19.41 14.10 -6.52
CA ASP A 37 -20.41 13.47 -7.36
C ASP A 37 -20.64 12.02 -6.95
N ARG A 38 -19.53 11.26 -6.81
CA ARG A 38 -19.56 9.87 -6.37
C ARG A 38 -18.36 9.56 -5.50
N LEU A 39 -18.55 8.74 -4.48
CA LEU A 39 -17.47 8.18 -3.66
C LEU A 39 -17.77 6.70 -3.46
N GLU A 40 -16.84 5.84 -3.86
CA GLU A 40 -16.97 4.39 -3.77
C GLU A 40 -15.74 3.81 -3.10
N ILE A 41 -15.97 2.77 -2.29
CA ILE A 41 -14.91 1.92 -1.76
C ILE A 41 -14.89 0.67 -2.62
N ILE A 42 -13.75 0.38 -3.22
CA ILE A 42 -13.52 -0.85 -3.97
C ILE A 42 -12.54 -1.73 -3.21
N VAL A 43 -12.82 -3.02 -3.25
CA VAL A 43 -12.01 -4.05 -2.62
C VAL A 43 -11.33 -4.84 -3.73
N ILE A 44 -10.01 -4.83 -3.74
CA ILE A 44 -9.19 -5.42 -4.79
C ILE A 44 -8.44 -6.62 -4.22
N PRO A 45 -8.81 -7.85 -4.60
CA PRO A 45 -8.07 -9.04 -4.23
C PRO A 45 -6.59 -8.96 -4.65
N TRP A 46 -5.68 -9.41 -3.78
CA TRP A 46 -4.25 -9.34 -4.06
C TRP A 46 -3.80 -10.20 -5.25
N ASP A 47 -4.57 -11.21 -5.64
CA ASP A 47 -4.30 -12.04 -6.82
C ASP A 47 -4.57 -11.32 -8.16
N GLY A 48 -5.13 -10.10 -8.13
CA GLY A 48 -5.21 -9.23 -9.31
C GLY A 48 -3.85 -8.97 -9.95
N CYS A 49 -2.76 -9.03 -9.17
CA CYS A 49 -1.39 -8.93 -9.68
C CYS A 49 -0.97 -10.12 -10.58
N ASN A 50 -1.76 -11.20 -10.61
CA ASN A 50 -1.52 -12.37 -11.44
C ASN A 50 -2.17 -12.27 -12.83
N GLY A 51 -2.88 -11.18 -13.15
CA GLY A 51 -3.47 -10.98 -14.48
C GLY A 51 -4.79 -11.72 -14.71
N GLY A 52 -5.58 -11.93 -13.66
CA GLY A 52 -6.93 -12.50 -13.76
C GLY A 52 -6.98 -14.02 -13.96
N VAL A 53 -5.93 -14.74 -13.54
CA VAL A 53 -5.92 -16.20 -13.56
C VAL A 53 -7.02 -16.73 -12.64
N THR A 54 -7.82 -17.67 -13.14
CA THR A 54 -9.03 -18.20 -12.47
C THR A 54 -8.75 -19.08 -11.25
N GLN A 55 -7.49 -19.42 -10.99
CA GLN A 55 -7.09 -20.24 -9.85
C GLN A 55 -6.12 -19.46 -8.98
N TYR A 56 -6.57 -19.14 -7.77
CA TYR A 56 -5.75 -18.52 -6.74
C TYR A 56 -4.59 -19.44 -6.34
N ASP A 57 -3.36 -19.07 -6.71
CA ASP A 57 -2.13 -19.69 -6.21
C ASP A 57 -1.46 -18.74 -5.22
N ARG A 58 -1.60 -19.04 -3.92
CA ARG A 58 -1.08 -18.19 -2.83
C ARG A 58 0.44 -17.97 -2.95
N ALA A 59 1.19 -18.98 -3.39
CA ALA A 59 2.64 -18.85 -3.55
C ALA A 59 3.01 -17.87 -4.68
N THR A 60 2.31 -17.94 -5.81
CA THR A 60 2.49 -16.99 -6.91
C THR A 60 2.03 -15.59 -6.52
N THR A 61 0.87 -15.44 -5.88
CA THR A 61 0.39 -14.15 -5.36
C THR A 61 1.38 -13.54 -4.37
N ALA A 62 1.87 -14.31 -3.40
CA ALA A 62 2.87 -13.87 -2.43
C ALA A 62 4.16 -13.37 -3.09
N ARG A 63 4.64 -14.10 -4.11
CA ARG A 63 5.83 -13.71 -4.87
C ARG A 63 5.60 -12.42 -5.65
N ASN A 64 4.48 -12.30 -6.35
CA ASN A 64 4.20 -11.16 -7.22
C ASN A 64 3.89 -9.89 -6.40
N MET A 65 3.08 -10.01 -5.36
CA MET A 65 2.83 -8.91 -4.43
C MET A 65 4.10 -8.51 -3.67
N GLY A 66 4.92 -9.47 -3.25
CA GLY A 66 6.23 -9.20 -2.65
C GLY A 66 7.13 -8.35 -3.55
N LYS A 67 7.13 -8.59 -4.87
CA LYS A 67 7.83 -7.75 -5.84
C LYS A 67 7.21 -6.35 -5.95
N ALA A 68 5.89 -6.23 -5.97
CA ALA A 68 5.19 -4.95 -6.06
C ALA A 68 5.46 -4.07 -4.82
N ILE A 69 5.29 -4.62 -3.62
CA ILE A 69 5.59 -3.91 -2.36
C ILE A 69 7.07 -3.53 -2.28
N ARG A 70 7.98 -4.40 -2.75
CA ARG A 70 9.42 -4.11 -2.83
C ARG A 70 9.70 -2.94 -3.75
N ALA A 71 9.12 -2.92 -4.95
CA ALA A 71 9.33 -1.83 -5.91
C ALA A 71 8.94 -0.46 -5.32
N VAL A 72 7.89 -0.41 -4.49
CA VAL A 72 7.44 0.83 -3.83
C VAL A 72 8.35 1.22 -2.65
N ASN A 73 8.77 0.26 -1.81
CA ASN A 73 9.36 0.57 -0.51
C ASN A 73 10.90 0.49 -0.47
N GLU A 74 11.54 -0.25 -1.38
CA GLU A 74 12.97 -0.57 -1.26
C GLU A 74 13.86 0.67 -1.20
N ALA A 75 13.60 1.69 -2.00
CA ALA A 75 14.38 2.94 -1.99
C ALA A 75 14.31 3.65 -0.63
N MET A 76 13.12 3.74 -0.03
CA MET A 76 12.90 4.37 1.28
C MET A 76 13.55 3.57 2.40
N ILE A 77 13.40 2.24 2.37
CA ILE A 77 14.04 1.33 3.33
C ILE A 77 15.56 1.46 3.25
N ARG A 78 16.15 1.42 2.06
CA ARG A 78 17.61 1.57 1.88
C ARG A 78 18.11 2.94 2.34
N SER A 79 17.35 4.00 2.05
CA SER A 79 17.69 5.36 2.48
C SER A 79 17.75 5.48 4.00
N HIS A 80 16.71 5.00 4.70
CA HIS A 80 16.64 5.10 6.15
C HIS A 80 17.60 4.14 6.86
N PHE A 81 17.60 2.87 6.47
CA PHE A 81 18.40 1.84 7.13
C PHE A 81 19.88 1.85 6.74
N GLY A 82 20.27 2.69 5.78
CA GLY A 82 21.65 2.83 5.32
C GLY A 82 22.01 1.68 4.38
N GLY A 83 21.96 1.96 3.07
CA GLY A 83 22.01 1.00 1.96
C GLY A 83 23.27 0.14 1.79
N GLY A 84 23.98 -0.19 2.87
CA GLY A 84 25.17 -1.05 2.89
C GLY A 84 24.88 -2.54 2.73
N ASP A 85 23.75 -3.04 3.24
CA ASP A 85 23.44 -4.47 3.23
C ASP A 85 22.27 -4.80 2.30
N VAL A 86 22.57 -5.07 1.03
CA VAL A 86 21.59 -5.67 0.08
C VAL A 86 20.94 -6.92 0.69
N GLU A 87 21.72 -7.68 1.48
CA GLU A 87 21.26 -8.88 2.18
C GLU A 87 20.10 -8.59 3.15
N PHE A 88 20.07 -7.44 3.84
CA PHE A 88 18.97 -7.10 4.76
C PHE A 88 17.65 -6.92 4.02
N VAL A 89 17.66 -6.15 2.93
CA VAL A 89 16.46 -5.90 2.11
C VAL A 89 15.96 -7.22 1.51
N ASP A 90 16.86 -8.04 0.98
CA ASP A 90 16.50 -9.35 0.44
C ASP A 90 15.88 -10.26 1.51
N ARG A 91 16.47 -10.32 2.71
CA ARG A 91 15.93 -11.10 3.83
C ARG A 91 14.59 -10.56 4.33
N LEU A 92 14.39 -9.24 4.33
CA LEU A 92 13.13 -8.61 4.67
C LEU A 92 12.02 -9.07 3.73
N PHE A 93 12.24 -8.96 2.41
CA PHE A 93 11.23 -9.36 1.42
C PHE A 93 11.03 -10.87 1.32
N GLN A 94 12.06 -11.68 1.60
CA GLN A 94 11.89 -13.13 1.79
C GLN A 94 10.99 -13.45 2.98
N LYS A 95 11.18 -12.76 4.11
CA LYS A 95 10.33 -12.93 5.29
C LYS A 95 8.90 -12.46 5.03
N PHE A 96 8.73 -11.32 4.35
CA PHE A 96 7.43 -10.82 3.91
C PHE A 96 6.69 -11.86 3.07
N GLY A 97 7.36 -12.43 2.05
CA GLY A 97 6.75 -13.47 1.21
C GLY A 97 6.33 -14.71 2.00
N ARG A 98 7.12 -15.16 2.98
CA ARG A 98 6.74 -16.29 3.86
C ARG A 98 5.50 -15.97 4.69
N ILE A 99 5.45 -14.77 5.29
CA ILE A 99 4.27 -14.33 6.06
C ILE A 99 3.02 -14.35 5.18
N MET A 100 3.10 -13.89 3.93
CA MET A 100 1.96 -13.92 3.00
C MET A 100 1.52 -15.34 2.62
N VAL A 101 2.46 -16.27 2.47
CA VAL A 101 2.14 -17.68 2.17
C VAL A 101 1.46 -18.35 3.36
N ASP A 102 1.94 -18.06 4.57
CA ASP A 102 1.46 -18.65 5.82
C ASP A 102 0.17 -18.00 6.32
N ASP A 103 -0.13 -16.76 5.92
CA ASP A 103 -1.40 -16.11 6.22
C ASP A 103 -2.53 -16.93 5.59
N SER A 104 -3.59 -17.19 6.34
CA SER A 104 -4.78 -17.91 5.86
C SER A 104 -5.92 -16.97 5.50
N LYS A 105 -5.76 -15.67 5.74
CA LYS A 105 -6.76 -14.66 5.40
C LYS A 105 -6.66 -14.32 3.93
N GLU A 106 -7.81 -14.12 3.30
CA GLU A 106 -7.85 -13.40 2.04
C GLU A 106 -7.44 -11.97 2.33
N VAL A 107 -6.39 -11.51 1.65
CA VAL A 107 -5.86 -10.17 1.82
C VAL A 107 -6.29 -9.35 0.63
N GLU A 108 -6.97 -8.26 0.91
CA GLU A 108 -7.56 -7.38 -0.08
C GLU A 108 -6.97 -5.98 0.09
N HIS A 109 -6.75 -5.29 -1.01
CA HIS A 109 -6.40 -3.88 -1.01
C HIS A 109 -7.70 -3.08 -1.11
N VAL A 110 -7.98 -2.25 -0.11
CA VAL A 110 -9.11 -1.33 -0.12
C VAL A 110 -8.69 -0.03 -0.79
N SER A 111 -9.49 0.48 -1.71
CA SER A 111 -9.21 1.75 -2.40
C SER A 111 -10.47 2.62 -2.43
N ILE A 112 -10.29 3.93 -2.32
CA ILE A 112 -11.35 4.92 -2.44
C ILE A 112 -11.28 5.53 -3.83
N VAL A 113 -12.39 5.46 -4.56
CA VAL A 113 -12.56 6.13 -5.86
C VAL A 113 -13.52 7.30 -5.68
N VAL A 114 -13.07 8.50 -6.03
CA VAL A 114 -13.89 9.72 -5.92
C VAL A 114 -14.06 10.37 -7.30
N SER A 115 -15.31 10.61 -7.68
CA SER A 115 -15.70 11.48 -8.78
C SER A 115 -16.06 12.86 -8.20
N VAL A 116 -15.51 13.91 -8.80
CA VAL A 116 -15.75 15.29 -8.37
C VAL A 116 -16.14 16.17 -9.55
N ILE A 117 -17.04 17.13 -9.29
CA ILE A 117 -17.46 18.15 -10.26
C ILE A 117 -16.97 19.50 -9.76
N LYS A 118 -16.27 20.25 -10.62
CA LYS A 118 -15.83 21.61 -10.32
C LYS A 118 -17.06 22.51 -10.16
N LYS A 119 -17.15 23.24 -9.04
CA LYS A 119 -18.20 24.24 -8.83
C LYS A 119 -17.98 25.43 -9.75
N GLN A 120 -19.07 26.02 -10.26
CA GLN A 120 -18.98 27.27 -11.00
C GLN A 120 -18.63 28.40 -10.02
N SER A 121 -17.62 29.21 -10.36
CA SER A 121 -17.28 30.41 -9.60
C SER A 121 -18.49 31.34 -9.60
N THR A 122 -19.10 31.54 -8.43
CA THR A 122 -20.09 32.60 -8.25
C THR A 122 -19.29 33.89 -8.12
N VAL A 123 -19.24 34.68 -9.19
CA VAL A 123 -18.75 36.07 -9.16
C VAL A 123 -19.82 36.94 -8.53
#